data_AF-A0A4R4EXI8-F1
#
_entry.id   AF-A0A4R4EXI8-F1
#
_cell.length_a   1.000
_cell.length_b   1.000
_cell.length_c   1.000
_cell.angle_alpha   90.00
_cell.angle_beta   90.00
_cell.angle_gamma   90.00
#
_symmetry.space_group_name_H-M   'P 1'
#
loop_
_entity.id
_entity.type
_entity.pdbx_description
1 polymer ?
#
loop_
_entity_poly.entity_id
_entity_poly.type
_entity_poly.pdbx_seq_one_letter_code
_entity_poly.pdbx_strand_id
1 'polypeptide(L)'
;MSDAFRILAALAIAGSLAACSEKADQAPSQGPVPAAAGNPAATAPAAAPGMKLQPATETPEVIAAALTGGVCSVENVVTVPDEAASPGDRPNTYKASRDKGYRLVGFVVNKDRGVVPQNVELLLSGISSYRVPVQTGRPRGDVADYFKNPAFAKAGYMVDVAFTDVQPGDYALYFVEGEGNARSYCATNQSITIH
;
A
#
# COMPACT_ATOMS: atom_id res chain seq x y z
N MET A 1 -22.34 41.33 -1.95
CA MET A 1 -23.70 40.86 -2.27
C MET A 1 -23.80 39.47 -1.70
N SER A 2 -24.51 39.39 -0.58
CA SER A 2 -24.76 38.20 0.21
C SER A 2 -25.72 37.28 -0.54
N ASP A 3 -25.47 35.98 -0.56
CA ASP A 3 -26.58 35.04 -0.60
C ASP A 3 -26.26 33.78 0.21
N ALA A 4 -27.05 33.65 1.27
CA ALA A 4 -27.12 32.55 2.19
C ALA A 4 -28.31 31.69 1.77
N PHE A 5 -28.18 30.37 1.67
CA PHE A 5 -29.33 29.49 1.87
C PHE A 5 -28.87 28.14 2.42
N ARG A 6 -29.20 27.94 3.71
CA ARG A 6 -29.20 26.66 4.43
C ARG A 6 -30.52 25.95 4.14
N ILE A 7 -30.51 24.67 3.80
CA ILE A 7 -31.62 23.75 4.13
C ILE A 7 -31.02 22.41 4.56
N LEU A 8 -31.19 22.11 5.86
CA LEU A 8 -31.06 20.78 6.44
C LEU A 8 -32.24 19.91 5.97
N ALA A 9 -31.97 18.66 5.61
CA ALA A 9 -32.98 17.61 5.63
C ALA A 9 -32.42 16.41 6.39
N ALA A 10 -32.87 16.26 7.64
CA ALA A 10 -32.69 15.06 8.44
C ALA A 10 -33.85 14.10 8.12
N LEU A 11 -33.53 12.87 7.71
CA LEU A 11 -34.49 11.77 7.70
C LEU A 11 -34.00 10.71 8.70
N ALA A 12 -34.70 10.63 9.83
CA ALA A 12 -34.60 9.52 10.77
C ALA A 12 -35.60 8.44 10.34
N ILE A 13 -35.12 7.21 10.15
CA ILE A 13 -35.99 6.03 10.02
C ILE A 13 -35.65 5.09 11.18
N ALA A 14 -36.56 5.07 12.15
CA ALA A 14 -36.66 4.03 13.17
C ALA A 14 -37.53 2.89 12.61
N GLY A 15 -37.10 1.64 12.82
CA GLY A 15 -37.80 0.45 12.33
C GLY A 15 -37.43 -0.81 13.10
N SER A 16 -38.06 -0.95 14.27
CA SER A 16 -38.64 -2.16 14.88
C SER A 16 -37.87 -3.49 14.93
N LEU A 17 -37.71 -3.93 16.18
CA LEU A 17 -37.45 -5.28 16.67
C LEU A 17 -38.43 -6.32 16.10
N ALA A 18 -37.92 -7.50 15.74
CA ALA A 18 -38.68 -8.74 15.70
C ALA A 18 -37.89 -9.85 16.41
N ALA A 19 -38.59 -10.54 17.31
CA ALA A 19 -38.08 -11.48 18.27
C ALA A 19 -38.31 -12.95 17.85
N CYS A 20 -37.65 -13.85 18.59
CA CYS A 20 -38.02 -15.24 18.88
C CYS A 20 -37.83 -16.31 17.79
N SER A 21 -36.86 -17.21 18.03
CA SER A 21 -37.18 -18.63 18.17
C SER A 21 -36.10 -19.37 18.97
N GLU A 22 -36.43 -19.65 20.22
CA GLU A 22 -35.91 -20.79 20.98
C GLU A 22 -36.31 -22.08 20.25
N LYS A 23 -35.33 -22.96 20.01
CA LYS A 23 -35.59 -24.36 19.70
C LYS A 23 -34.85 -25.24 20.70
N ALA A 24 -35.66 -26.10 21.30
CA ALA A 24 -35.40 -26.92 22.48
C ALA A 24 -34.22 -27.88 22.35
N ASP A 25 -33.70 -28.19 23.54
CA ASP A 25 -32.78 -29.25 23.89
C ASP A 25 -33.09 -30.59 23.24
N GLN A 26 -32.06 -31.21 22.68
CA GLN A 26 -32.07 -32.63 22.37
C GLN A 26 -30.77 -33.24 22.93
N ALA A 27 -30.91 -33.98 24.02
CA ALA A 27 -29.82 -34.73 24.63
C ALA A 27 -29.34 -35.84 23.68
N PRO A 28 -28.02 -36.09 23.58
CA PRO A 28 -27.43 -36.99 22.60
C PRO A 28 -27.48 -38.46 23.05
N SER A 29 -27.91 -39.34 22.15
CA SER A 29 -27.67 -40.78 22.24
C SER A 29 -26.18 -41.06 21.99
N GLN A 30 -25.48 -41.60 22.99
CA GLN A 30 -24.10 -42.04 22.88
C GLN A 30 -24.03 -43.34 22.06
N GLY A 31 -23.69 -43.22 20.78
CA GLY A 31 -23.17 -44.31 19.97
C GLY A 31 -21.69 -44.58 20.25
N PRO A 32 -21.15 -45.75 19.86
CA PRO A 32 -19.76 -46.12 20.10
C PRO A 32 -18.80 -45.12 19.43
N VAL A 33 -17.85 -44.62 20.23
CA VAL A 33 -16.84 -43.62 19.87
C VAL A 33 -15.91 -44.18 18.78
N PRO A 34 -15.90 -43.64 17.55
CA PRO A 34 -14.86 -43.93 16.58
C PRO A 34 -13.55 -43.32 17.06
N ALA A 35 -12.45 -44.07 16.92
CA ALA A 35 -11.10 -43.60 17.20
C ALA A 35 -10.86 -42.22 16.55
N ALA A 36 -10.41 -41.25 17.35
CA ALA A 36 -10.07 -39.91 16.92
C ALA A 36 -9.02 -39.97 15.80
N ALA A 37 -9.46 -39.73 14.57
CA ALA A 37 -8.57 -39.40 13.48
C ALA A 37 -7.84 -38.10 13.87
N GLY A 38 -6.51 -38.17 13.96
CA GLY A 38 -5.69 -37.01 14.31
C GLY A 38 -6.05 -35.83 13.41
N ASN A 39 -6.31 -34.67 14.02
CA ASN A 39 -6.52 -33.43 13.27
C ASN A 39 -5.35 -33.26 12.30
N PRO A 40 -5.60 -33.10 10.98
CA PRO A 40 -4.54 -32.76 10.06
C PRO A 40 -3.88 -31.47 10.56
N ALA A 41 -2.57 -31.52 10.78
CA ALA A 41 -1.79 -30.36 11.15
C ALA A 41 -2.08 -29.25 10.15
N ALA A 42 -2.59 -28.12 10.64
CA ALA A 42 -2.87 -26.96 9.81
C ALA A 42 -1.57 -26.56 9.10
N THR A 43 -1.52 -26.75 7.79
CA THR A 43 -0.39 -26.33 6.96
C THR A 43 -0.23 -24.82 7.13
N ALA A 44 0.97 -24.37 7.52
CA ALA A 44 1.25 -22.95 7.65
C ALA A 44 0.90 -22.22 6.32
N PRO A 45 0.31 -21.02 6.36
CA PRO A 45 0.01 -20.25 5.17
C PRO A 45 1.26 -20.07 4.31
N ALA A 46 1.12 -20.24 2.99
CA ALA A 46 2.20 -19.96 2.06
C ALA A 46 2.64 -18.49 2.18
N ALA A 47 3.95 -18.24 2.15
CA ALA A 47 4.48 -16.89 2.21
C ALA A 47 3.98 -16.04 1.03
N ALA A 48 3.63 -14.77 1.30
CA ALA A 48 3.23 -13.83 0.27
C ALA A 48 4.35 -13.65 -0.76
N PRO A 49 4.05 -13.65 -2.08
CA PRO A 49 5.05 -13.41 -3.11
C PRO A 49 5.52 -11.95 -3.09
N GLY A 50 6.79 -11.71 -3.45
CA GLY A 50 7.37 -10.38 -3.56
C GLY A 50 8.57 -10.16 -2.62
N MET A 51 9.26 -9.04 -2.82
CA MET A 51 10.37 -8.64 -1.96
C MET A 51 9.87 -8.22 -0.58
N LYS A 52 10.59 -8.66 0.45
CA LYS A 52 10.34 -8.23 1.83
C LYS A 52 10.93 -6.85 2.06
N LEU A 53 10.10 -5.95 2.58
CA LEU A 53 10.58 -4.65 3.01
C LEU A 53 11.51 -4.81 4.21
N GLN A 54 12.61 -4.05 4.22
CA GLN A 54 13.59 -4.02 5.29
C GLN A 54 13.32 -2.84 6.23
N PRO A 55 13.53 -2.98 7.55
CA PRO A 55 13.48 -1.84 8.45
C PRO A 55 14.41 -0.71 8.00
N ALA A 56 13.97 0.51 8.20
CA ALA A 56 14.66 1.74 7.83
C ALA A 56 14.71 2.68 9.04
N THR A 57 15.67 3.61 9.07
CA THR A 57 15.93 4.49 10.22
C THR A 57 15.49 5.93 9.97
N GLU A 58 14.96 6.21 8.79
CA GLU A 58 14.46 7.51 8.37
C GLU A 58 13.30 7.95 9.26
N THR A 59 13.41 9.14 9.83
CA THR A 59 12.31 9.79 10.55
C THR A 59 11.62 10.80 9.63
N PRO A 60 10.36 11.18 9.92
CA PRO A 60 9.66 12.22 9.17
C PRO A 60 10.44 13.54 9.07
N GLU A 61 11.17 13.92 10.12
CA GLU A 61 11.98 15.15 10.16
C GLU A 61 13.16 15.07 9.19
N VAL A 62 13.85 13.93 9.14
CA VAL A 62 14.96 13.68 8.20
C VAL A 62 14.46 13.70 6.75
N ILE A 63 13.32 13.07 6.50
CA ILE A 63 12.70 13.05 5.17
C ILE A 63 12.36 14.48 4.74
N ALA A 64 11.66 15.23 5.59
CA ALA A 64 11.23 16.60 5.30
C ALA A 64 12.41 17.55 5.02
N ALA A 65 13.51 17.41 5.75
CA ALA A 65 14.71 18.24 5.58
C ALA A 65 15.46 17.99 4.27
N ALA A 66 15.25 16.84 3.62
CA ALA A 66 15.97 16.42 2.40
C ALA A 66 15.02 16.12 1.22
N LEU A 67 13.81 16.69 1.23
CA LEU A 67 12.92 16.64 0.08
C LEU A 67 13.54 17.36 -1.13
N THR A 68 13.35 16.78 -2.31
CA THR A 68 13.80 17.31 -3.59
C THR A 68 12.64 17.86 -4.42
N GLY A 69 12.96 18.60 -5.49
CA GLY A 69 11.99 18.93 -6.55
C GLY A 69 11.70 17.76 -7.49
N GLY A 70 12.11 16.54 -7.15
CA GLY A 70 11.78 15.32 -7.89
C GLY A 70 10.26 15.13 -8.01
N VAL A 71 9.83 14.45 -9.07
CA VAL A 71 8.43 14.06 -9.25
C VAL A 71 8.36 12.55 -9.30
N CYS A 72 7.65 11.98 -8.34
CA CYS A 72 7.51 10.55 -8.19
C CYS A 72 6.05 10.22 -7.92
N SER A 73 5.63 9.05 -8.38
CA SER A 73 4.25 8.62 -8.23
C SER A 73 4.19 7.12 -8.08
N VAL A 74 3.41 6.67 -7.09
CA VAL A 74 2.78 5.35 -7.08
C VAL A 74 1.43 5.52 -7.74
N GLU A 75 1.30 5.04 -8.97
CA GLU A 75 0.09 5.22 -9.78
C GLU A 75 -0.92 4.10 -9.52
N ASN A 76 -0.43 2.88 -9.27
CA ASN A 76 -1.28 1.75 -8.98
C ASN A 76 -0.62 0.77 -8.00
N VAL A 77 -1.47 0.13 -7.21
CA VAL A 77 -1.12 -0.96 -6.30
C VAL A 77 -2.10 -2.08 -6.58
N VAL A 78 -1.58 -3.19 -7.11
CA VAL A 78 -2.40 -4.36 -7.47
C VAL A 78 -1.91 -5.59 -6.73
N THR A 79 -2.79 -6.54 -6.44
CA THR A 79 -2.38 -7.85 -5.91
C THR A 79 -1.65 -8.66 -6.98
N VAL A 80 -0.61 -9.41 -6.59
CA VAL A 80 0.20 -10.19 -7.54
C VAL A 80 -0.56 -11.37 -8.17
N PRO A 81 -1.37 -12.17 -7.43
CA PRO A 81 -2.01 -13.35 -8.01
C PRO A 81 -3.07 -13.05 -9.08
N ASP A 82 -3.83 -11.97 -8.90
CA ASP A 82 -5.05 -11.66 -9.66
C ASP A 82 -5.05 -10.26 -10.28
N GLU A 83 -3.97 -9.49 -10.12
CA GLU A 83 -3.80 -8.12 -10.64
C GLU A 83 -4.95 -7.16 -10.26
N ALA A 84 -5.63 -7.45 -9.16
CA ALA A 84 -6.75 -6.64 -8.68
C ALA A 84 -6.25 -5.36 -8.02
N ALA A 85 -6.76 -4.21 -8.47
CA ALA A 85 -6.45 -2.92 -7.87
C ALA A 85 -6.85 -2.89 -6.39
N SER A 86 -6.01 -2.25 -5.56
CA SER A 86 -6.20 -2.15 -4.12
C SER A 86 -6.31 -0.69 -3.65
N PRO A 87 -7.33 0.06 -4.13
CA PRO A 87 -7.52 1.45 -3.73
C PRO A 87 -7.92 1.56 -2.25
N GLY A 88 -7.51 2.65 -1.62
CA GLY A 88 -8.00 3.04 -0.30
C GLY A 88 -9.29 3.86 -0.40
N ASP A 89 -9.76 4.35 0.76
CA ASP A 89 -11.06 5.04 0.86
C ASP A 89 -11.00 6.51 0.42
N ARG A 90 -9.81 7.04 0.14
CA ARG A 90 -9.56 8.43 -0.25
C ARG A 90 -8.70 8.51 -1.51
N PRO A 91 -8.76 9.62 -2.27
CA PRO A 91 -7.83 9.85 -3.38
C PRO A 91 -6.37 9.69 -2.92
N ASN A 92 -5.53 9.11 -3.79
CA ASN A 92 -4.11 8.87 -3.52
C ASN A 92 -3.83 7.99 -2.28
N THR A 93 -4.76 7.10 -1.94
CA THR A 93 -4.58 6.12 -0.86
C THR A 93 -4.75 4.71 -1.39
N TYR A 94 -4.03 3.77 -0.78
CA TYR A 94 -4.07 2.33 -1.10
C TYR A 94 -4.27 1.50 0.16
N LYS A 95 -4.70 0.26 -0.01
CA LYS A 95 -4.82 -0.73 1.08
C LYS A 95 -3.99 -1.96 0.75
N ALA A 96 -3.35 -2.53 1.75
CA ALA A 96 -2.68 -3.82 1.62
C ALA A 96 -2.85 -4.66 2.89
N SER A 97 -2.87 -5.98 2.72
CA SER A 97 -2.89 -6.95 3.80
C SER A 97 -1.55 -7.69 3.88
N ARG A 98 -1.16 -8.09 5.09
CA ARG A 98 0.15 -8.72 5.33
C ARG A 98 0.28 -10.15 4.80
N ASP A 99 -0.83 -10.77 4.42
CA ASP A 99 -0.94 -12.13 3.87
C ASP A 99 -0.88 -12.18 2.33
N LYS A 100 -0.77 -11.03 1.65
CA LYS A 100 -0.73 -10.92 0.18
C LYS A 100 0.54 -10.25 -0.34
N GLY A 101 0.86 -10.58 -1.59
CA GLY A 101 1.87 -9.89 -2.38
C GLY A 101 1.24 -8.82 -3.25
N TYR A 102 1.94 -7.70 -3.42
CA TYR A 102 1.46 -6.53 -4.17
C TYR A 102 2.48 -6.06 -5.19
N ARG A 103 2.01 -5.69 -6.37
CA ARG A 103 2.78 -5.01 -7.40
C ARG A 103 2.48 -3.52 -7.35
N LEU A 104 3.52 -2.73 -7.11
CA LEU A 104 3.46 -1.28 -7.14
C LEU A 104 4.02 -0.80 -8.48
N VAL A 105 3.27 0.07 -9.14
CA VAL A 105 3.59 0.61 -10.47
C VAL A 105 3.56 2.12 -10.41
N GLY A 106 4.50 2.75 -11.13
CA GLY A 106 4.56 4.19 -11.20
C GLY A 106 5.74 4.70 -12.01
N PHE A 107 6.17 5.92 -11.71
CA PHE A 107 7.38 6.53 -12.27
C PHE A 107 8.15 7.35 -11.23
N VAL A 108 9.43 7.56 -11.51
CA VAL A 108 10.35 8.36 -10.69
C VAL A 108 11.22 9.19 -11.62
N VAL A 109 11.24 10.52 -11.42
CA VAL A 109 12.17 11.43 -12.11
C VAL A 109 12.81 12.40 -11.14
N ASN A 110 14.08 12.73 -11.36
CA ASN A 110 14.73 13.85 -10.71
C ASN A 110 14.66 15.05 -11.67
N LYS A 111 13.66 15.90 -11.47
CA LYS A 111 13.39 17.05 -12.35
C LYS A 111 14.53 18.07 -12.33
N ASP A 112 15.10 18.32 -11.16
CA ASP A 112 16.17 19.30 -10.97
C ASP A 112 17.45 18.91 -11.75
N ARG A 113 17.74 17.61 -11.80
CA ARG A 113 18.88 17.06 -12.55
C ARG A 113 18.55 16.66 -13.98
N GLY A 114 17.27 16.63 -14.36
CA GLY A 114 16.83 16.22 -15.69
C GLY A 114 17.11 14.74 -16.00
N VAL A 115 17.19 13.87 -14.99
CA VAL A 115 17.50 12.44 -15.15
C VAL A 115 16.45 11.50 -14.53
N VAL A 116 16.45 10.25 -14.98
CA VAL A 116 15.78 9.13 -14.30
C VAL A 116 16.79 8.47 -13.35
N PRO A 117 16.57 8.48 -12.03
CA PRO A 117 17.49 7.85 -11.09
C PRO A 117 17.45 6.32 -11.23
N GLN A 118 18.62 5.67 -11.19
CA GLN A 118 18.73 4.22 -11.44
C GLN A 118 18.63 3.38 -10.16
N ASN A 119 19.17 3.89 -9.06
CA ASN A 119 19.20 3.22 -7.76
C ASN A 119 18.29 3.99 -6.81
N VAL A 120 17.02 3.58 -6.75
CA VAL A 120 16.06 4.19 -5.84
C VAL A 120 15.47 3.15 -4.91
N GLU A 121 15.08 3.57 -3.72
CA GLU A 121 14.33 2.74 -2.78
C GLU A 121 12.94 3.33 -2.60
N LEU A 122 11.90 2.48 -2.56
CA LEU A 122 10.60 2.90 -2.06
C LEU A 122 10.66 2.85 -0.53
N LEU A 123 10.31 3.96 0.11
CA LEU A 123 10.26 4.12 1.56
C LEU A 123 8.81 4.29 2.01
N LEU A 124 8.41 3.48 2.98
CA LEU A 124 7.22 3.64 3.78
C LEU A 124 7.62 4.36 5.07
N SER A 125 6.98 5.49 5.37
CA SER A 125 7.19 6.25 6.60
C SER A 125 5.88 6.36 7.38
N GLY A 126 5.84 5.76 8.57
CA GLY A 126 4.68 5.74 9.45
C GLY A 126 5.10 5.58 10.91
N ILE A 127 4.45 4.67 11.65
CA ILE A 127 4.87 4.31 13.03
C ILE A 127 6.31 3.75 13.10
N SER A 128 6.74 3.15 12.00
CA SER A 128 8.13 2.74 11.73
C SER A 128 8.42 3.01 10.26
N SER A 129 9.68 2.90 9.87
CA SER A 129 10.09 3.10 8.49
C SER A 129 10.55 1.80 7.87
N TYR A 130 10.19 1.57 6.61
CA TYR A 130 10.55 0.37 5.86
C TYR A 130 10.89 0.70 4.43
N ARG A 131 11.83 -0.03 3.83
CA ARG A 131 12.28 0.23 2.47
C ARG A 131 12.51 -1.01 1.64
N VAL A 132 12.45 -0.83 0.33
CA VAL A 132 12.75 -1.88 -0.65
C VAL A 132 13.40 -1.25 -1.89
N PRO A 133 14.43 -1.87 -2.48
CA PRO A 133 15.01 -1.38 -3.72
C PRO A 133 13.99 -1.42 -4.86
N VAL A 134 14.03 -0.43 -5.74
CA VAL A 134 13.18 -0.31 -6.91
C VAL A 134 14.04 0.01 -8.13
N GLN A 135 13.86 -0.79 -9.18
CA GLN A 135 14.53 -0.57 -10.46
C GLN A 135 13.64 0.28 -11.38
N THR A 136 14.16 1.42 -11.81
CA THR A 136 13.59 2.19 -12.92
C THR A 136 14.08 1.66 -14.26
N GLY A 137 13.51 2.13 -15.36
CA GLY A 137 13.90 1.73 -16.71
C GLY A 137 12.73 1.33 -17.59
N ARG A 138 11.51 1.20 -17.03
CA ARG A 138 10.33 0.80 -17.81
C ARG A 138 9.90 1.95 -18.73
N PRO A 139 9.51 1.64 -19.98
CA PRO A 139 9.07 2.67 -20.93
C PRO A 139 7.89 3.50 -20.40
N ARG A 140 8.05 4.82 -20.47
CA ARG A 140 7.07 5.85 -20.09
C ARG A 140 7.22 7.06 -21.01
N GLY A 141 6.83 6.88 -22.27
CA GLY A 141 6.84 7.96 -23.26
C GLY A 141 5.92 9.12 -22.85
N ASP A 142 4.80 8.80 -22.22
CA ASP A 142 3.85 9.76 -21.63
C ASP A 142 4.50 10.69 -20.59
N VAL A 143 5.40 10.15 -19.77
CA VAL A 143 6.14 10.95 -18.77
C VAL A 143 7.13 11.88 -19.47
N ALA A 144 7.85 11.39 -20.48
CA ALA A 144 8.74 12.21 -21.29
C ALA A 144 7.99 13.35 -21.99
N ASP A 145 6.83 13.06 -22.58
CA ASP A 145 5.99 14.02 -23.28
C ASP A 145 5.45 15.09 -22.32
N TYR A 146 4.92 14.68 -21.16
CA TYR A 146 4.39 15.59 -20.15
C TYR A 146 5.44 16.59 -19.66
N PHE A 147 6.63 16.10 -19.33
CA PHE A 147 7.74 16.93 -18.85
C PHE A 147 8.55 17.59 -19.97
N LYS A 148 8.27 17.28 -21.24
CA LYS A 148 9.04 17.72 -22.41
C LYS A 148 10.53 17.38 -22.28
N ASN A 149 10.85 16.21 -21.73
CA ASN A 149 12.22 15.75 -21.55
C ASN A 149 12.35 14.28 -22.01
N PRO A 150 13.02 14.00 -23.15
CA PRO A 150 13.18 12.65 -23.66
C PRO A 150 13.98 11.73 -22.74
N ALA A 151 14.80 12.27 -21.83
CA ALA A 151 15.52 11.47 -20.84
C ALA A 151 14.57 10.73 -19.89
N PHE A 152 13.33 11.19 -19.74
CA PHE A 152 12.32 10.57 -18.87
C PHE A 152 11.55 9.42 -19.53
N ALA A 153 11.87 9.05 -20.77
CA ALA A 153 11.17 7.98 -21.50
C ALA A 153 11.29 6.59 -20.83
N LYS A 154 12.19 6.46 -19.84
CA LYS A 154 12.41 5.24 -19.05
C LYS A 154 12.15 5.42 -17.56
N ALA A 155 11.33 6.42 -17.19
CA ALA A 155 11.05 6.77 -15.79
C ALA A 155 10.22 5.71 -15.04
N GLY A 156 9.61 4.76 -15.74
CA GLY A 156 8.71 3.80 -15.14
C GLY A 156 9.43 2.78 -14.25
N TYR A 157 8.72 2.30 -13.24
CA TYR A 157 9.13 1.17 -12.43
C TYR A 157 7.98 0.17 -12.25
N MET A 158 8.33 -1.01 -11.75
CA MET A 158 7.41 -2.03 -11.28
C MET A 158 8.12 -2.84 -10.21
N VAL A 159 7.50 -3.01 -9.05
CA VAL A 159 8.09 -3.75 -7.95
C VAL A 159 7.04 -4.61 -7.27
N ASP A 160 7.34 -5.90 -7.11
CA ASP A 160 6.49 -6.83 -6.37
C ASP A 160 7.02 -6.91 -4.93
N VAL A 161 6.16 -6.63 -3.95
CA VAL A 161 6.49 -6.52 -2.52
C VAL A 161 5.55 -7.35 -1.66
N ALA A 162 6.05 -7.81 -0.52
CA ALA A 162 5.26 -8.45 0.51
C ALA A 162 5.33 -7.64 1.81
N PHE A 163 4.17 -7.31 2.38
CA PHE A 163 4.07 -6.52 3.62
C PHE A 163 4.09 -7.38 4.88
N THR A 164 4.43 -8.67 4.78
CA THR A 164 4.38 -9.64 5.89
C THR A 164 5.11 -9.17 7.14
N ASP A 165 6.25 -8.52 6.98
CA ASP A 165 7.11 -8.05 8.07
C ASP A 165 6.90 -6.55 8.42
N VAL A 166 5.89 -5.91 7.81
CA VAL A 166 5.54 -4.51 8.06
C VAL A 166 4.44 -4.45 9.12
N GLN A 167 4.60 -3.58 10.11
CA GLN A 167 3.59 -3.38 11.15
C GLN A 167 2.31 -2.78 10.56
N PRO A 168 1.11 -3.19 11.04
CA PRO A 168 -0.13 -2.54 10.64
C PRO A 168 -0.13 -1.04 10.94
N GLY A 169 -0.72 -0.23 10.05
CA GLY A 169 -0.79 1.22 10.20
C GLY A 169 -0.81 1.97 8.87
N ASP A 170 -0.87 3.29 8.96
CA ASP A 170 -0.81 4.20 7.81
C ASP A 170 0.62 4.63 7.52
N TYR A 171 1.01 4.57 6.25
CA TYR A 171 2.35 4.94 5.80
C TYR A 171 2.26 5.92 4.63
N ALA A 172 3.02 7.01 4.72
CA ALA A 172 3.31 7.87 3.59
C ALA A 172 4.39 7.22 2.72
N LEU A 173 4.26 7.40 1.40
CA LEU A 173 5.17 6.82 0.41
C LEU A 173 6.15 7.86 -0.11
N TYR A 174 7.43 7.48 -0.15
CA TYR A 174 8.53 8.28 -0.67
C TYR A 174 9.43 7.43 -1.55
N PHE A 175 10.13 8.07 -2.49
CA PHE A 175 11.31 7.48 -3.12
C PHE A 175 12.57 8.09 -2.54
N VAL A 176 13.56 7.25 -2.25
CA VAL A 176 14.89 7.65 -1.78
C VAL A 176 15.86 7.50 -2.95
N GLU A 177 16.60 8.57 -3.24
CA GLU A 177 17.74 8.54 -4.16
C GLU A 177 19.04 8.76 -3.37
N GLY A 178 20.08 7.99 -3.69
CA GLY A 178 21.42 8.12 -3.11
C GLY A 178 21.74 7.10 -2.02
N GLU A 179 22.96 7.17 -1.50
CA GLU A 179 23.49 6.22 -0.51
C GLU A 179 24.10 6.93 0.70
N GLY A 180 24.16 6.21 1.84
CA GLY A 180 24.70 6.73 3.08
C GLY A 180 24.01 8.02 3.55
N ASN A 181 24.81 9.06 3.81
CA ASN A 181 24.32 10.36 4.30
C ASN A 181 23.91 11.32 3.19
N ALA A 182 24.13 10.97 1.92
CA ALA A 182 23.80 11.80 0.76
C ALA A 182 22.47 11.35 0.13
N ARG A 183 21.45 11.17 0.97
CA ARG A 183 20.11 10.77 0.55
C ARG A 183 19.24 11.99 0.27
N SER A 184 18.39 11.82 -0.73
CA SER A 184 17.40 12.81 -1.11
C SER A 184 16.05 12.11 -1.30
N TYR A 185 14.97 12.79 -0.96
CA TYR A 185 13.64 12.20 -0.90
C TYR A 185 12.71 12.83 -1.93
N CYS A 186 11.89 12.01 -2.55
CA CYS A 186 10.88 12.43 -3.48
C CYS A 186 9.51 12.04 -2.93
N ALA A 187 8.72 13.04 -2.55
CA ALA A 187 7.38 12.84 -2.05
C ALA A 187 6.45 12.40 -3.18
N THR A 188 5.72 11.31 -2.97
CA THR A 188 4.76 10.83 -3.97
C THR A 188 3.36 11.39 -3.74
N ASN A 189 3.11 11.98 -2.57
CA ASN A 189 1.79 12.42 -2.09
C ASN A 189 0.74 11.29 -2.06
N GLN A 190 1.19 10.04 -2.01
CA GLN A 190 0.34 8.87 -1.80
C GLN A 190 0.62 8.21 -0.46
N SER A 191 -0.34 7.44 0.02
CA SER A 191 -0.23 6.66 1.25
C SER A 191 -0.78 5.26 1.08
N ILE A 192 -0.34 4.34 1.94
CA ILE A 192 -0.85 2.98 2.00
C ILE A 192 -1.18 2.62 3.45
N THR A 193 -2.36 2.04 3.65
CA THR A 193 -2.76 1.46 4.93
C THR A 193 -2.49 -0.05 4.90
N ILE A 194 -1.70 -0.52 5.86
CA ILE A 194 -1.38 -1.93 6.05
C ILE A 194 -2.26 -2.51 7.17
N HIS A 195 -2.96 -3.61 6.87
CA HIS A 195 -3.83 -4.34 7.78
C HIS A 195 -3.25 -5.71 8.16
#